data_AF-A0A959W5H6-F1
#
_entry.id   AF-A0A959W5H6-F1
#
_cell.length_a   1.000
_cell.length_b   1.000
_cell.length_c   1.000
_cell.angle_alpha   90.00
_cell.angle_beta   90.00
_cell.angle_gamma   90.00
#
_symmetry.space_group_name_H-M   'P 1'
#
loop_
_entity.id
_entity.type
_entity.pdbx_description
1 polymer ?
#
loop_
_entity_poly.entity_id
_entity_poly.type
_entity_poly.pdbx_seq_one_letter_code
_entity_poly.pdbx_strand_id
1 'polypeptide(L)'
;MKGMDTARIEMVSPKGLDLQERVIEINRVAKVVKGGRRFSFTALVAVGDEESVVGIGYGKAREVPLAIQKAVENARKNLIRIPKYGDTITHKIIGRYGAGHVVLRPASPGTGVIAGGGVRAVLELGGVRDILTKSVGTQNPINLVKATMDGIIRLRRPEDVAELRGLTITEVLGIDKEAEAEAAAEEATSNGNGGAPETAAPEATAPEAAEATGTTEETPADIAAVEEKAAEDTADTPAPEPTEPAASEVEAEVAAEEAQAEVNAEEPAAEGEAS
;
A
#
# COMPACT_ATOMS: atom_id res chain seq x y z
N MET A 1 -18.44 9.98 -10.88
CA MET A 1 -17.81 9.17 -11.94
C MET A 1 -18.38 9.47 -13.33
N LYS A 2 -19.67 9.81 -13.51
CA LYS A 2 -20.14 10.37 -14.79
C LYS A 2 -19.62 11.81 -14.95
N GLY A 3 -18.81 12.09 -15.98
CA GLY A 3 -18.15 13.39 -16.20
C GLY A 3 -16.62 13.43 -16.12
N MET A 4 -15.95 12.27 -16.12
CA MET A 4 -14.50 12.16 -16.37
C MET A 4 -14.27 11.84 -17.86
N ASP A 5 -13.12 12.22 -18.41
CA ASP A 5 -12.70 11.89 -19.79
C ASP A 5 -12.39 10.38 -19.92
N THR A 6 -13.41 9.53 -19.83
CA THR A 6 -13.28 8.07 -19.82
C THR A 6 -12.78 7.47 -21.14
N ALA A 7 -12.63 8.27 -22.20
CA ALA A 7 -12.19 7.85 -23.53
C ALA A 7 -10.73 7.32 -23.58
N ARG A 8 -9.94 7.52 -22.52
CA ARG A 8 -8.52 7.16 -22.46
C ARG A 8 -8.18 6.11 -21.39
N ILE A 9 -9.18 5.64 -20.65
CA ILE A 9 -8.95 4.64 -19.61
C ILE A 9 -8.87 3.28 -20.29
N GLU A 10 -7.65 2.78 -20.48
CA GLU A 10 -7.41 1.38 -20.84
C GLU A 10 -7.91 0.48 -19.70
N MET A 11 -9.17 0.03 -19.83
CA MET A 11 -9.73 -1.02 -18.97
C MET A 11 -9.15 -2.36 -19.40
N VAL A 12 -8.40 -2.99 -18.50
CA VAL A 12 -7.65 -4.21 -18.80
C VAL A 12 -8.48 -5.44 -18.41
N SER A 13 -8.49 -6.46 -19.26
CA SER A 13 -9.16 -7.73 -18.93
C SER A 13 -8.29 -8.57 -17.99
N PRO A 14 -8.85 -9.25 -16.97
CA PRO A 14 -8.08 -10.02 -15.99
C PRO A 14 -7.55 -11.37 -16.50
N LYS A 15 -7.57 -11.63 -17.82
CA LYS A 15 -7.15 -12.91 -18.40
C LYS A 15 -5.67 -12.84 -18.81
N GLY A 16 -4.87 -13.76 -18.29
CA GLY A 16 -3.44 -13.87 -18.63
C GLY A 16 -2.52 -12.89 -17.90
N LEU A 17 -2.96 -12.34 -16.77
CA LEU A 17 -2.15 -11.49 -15.89
C LEU A 17 -1.97 -12.18 -14.53
N ASP A 18 -0.76 -12.13 -13.99
CA ASP A 18 -0.43 -12.64 -12.65
C ASP A 18 -0.82 -11.61 -11.59
N LEU A 19 -2.10 -11.61 -11.24
CA LEU A 19 -2.70 -10.63 -10.33
C LEU A 19 -2.46 -11.00 -8.86
N GLN A 20 -1.58 -10.24 -8.20
CA GLN A 20 -1.42 -10.25 -6.75
C GLN A 20 -2.54 -9.45 -6.05
N GLU A 21 -2.87 -9.83 -4.82
CA GLU A 21 -3.92 -9.19 -4.02
C GLU A 21 -3.40 -8.74 -2.65
N ARG A 22 -3.79 -7.53 -2.23
CA ARG A 22 -3.38 -6.96 -0.94
C ARG A 22 -4.55 -6.32 -0.22
N VAL A 23 -4.81 -6.80 0.98
CA VAL A 23 -5.85 -6.25 1.86
C VAL A 23 -5.36 -4.94 2.45
N ILE A 24 -6.16 -3.89 2.31
CA ILE A 24 -5.85 -2.55 2.84
C ILE A 24 -6.48 -2.35 4.21
N GLU A 25 -7.75 -2.73 4.35
CA GLU A 25 -8.52 -2.50 5.57
C GLU A 25 -9.66 -3.52 5.69
N ILE A 26 -9.88 -4.03 6.90
CA ILE A 26 -11.02 -4.88 7.25
C ILE A 26 -11.78 -4.20 8.40
N ASN A 27 -13.09 -4.01 8.21
CA ASN A 27 -13.96 -3.36 9.19
C ASN A 27 -15.11 -4.30 9.60
N ARG A 28 -15.42 -4.38 10.89
CA ARG A 28 -16.61 -5.08 11.43
C ARG A 28 -17.74 -4.08 11.62
N VAL A 29 -18.77 -4.18 10.78
CA VAL A 29 -19.97 -3.33 10.84
C VAL A 29 -21.16 -4.09 11.42
N ALA A 30 -22.16 -3.39 11.96
CA ALA A 30 -23.34 -4.01 12.56
C ALA A 30 -24.64 -3.31 12.14
N LYS A 31 -25.70 -4.10 11.92
CA LYS A 31 -27.09 -3.62 11.82
C LYS A 31 -27.83 -3.99 13.10
N VAL A 32 -28.45 -3.01 13.76
CA VAL A 32 -29.35 -3.25 14.90
C VAL A 32 -30.67 -3.86 14.42
N VAL A 33 -31.19 -4.82 15.17
CA VAL A 33 -32.46 -5.53 14.95
C VAL A 33 -33.18 -5.72 16.30
N LYS A 34 -34.46 -6.11 16.29
CA LYS A 34 -35.27 -6.25 17.52
C LYS A 34 -34.65 -7.16 18.60
N GLY A 35 -33.91 -8.19 18.20
CA GLY A 35 -33.19 -9.11 19.10
C GLY A 35 -31.67 -8.93 19.15
N GLY A 36 -31.14 -7.72 18.92
CA GLY A 36 -29.71 -7.42 19.09
C GLY A 36 -29.00 -6.85 17.86
N ARG A 37 -27.78 -7.31 17.57
CA ARG A 37 -26.91 -6.74 16.52
C ARG A 37 -26.45 -7.81 15.53
N ARG A 38 -26.85 -7.69 14.26
CA ARG A 38 -26.36 -8.53 13.17
C ARG A 38 -25.05 -7.96 12.62
N PHE A 39 -23.94 -8.64 12.88
CA PHE A 39 -22.63 -8.26 12.38
C PHE A 39 -22.44 -8.60 10.90
N SER A 40 -21.48 -7.93 10.27
CA SER A 40 -20.98 -8.20 8.92
C SER A 40 -19.56 -7.64 8.81
N PHE A 41 -18.72 -8.25 7.99
CA PHE A 41 -17.39 -7.74 7.70
C PHE A 41 -17.36 -7.07 6.33
N THR A 42 -16.58 -6.00 6.23
CA THR A 42 -16.33 -5.28 4.98
C THR A 42 -14.83 -5.22 4.74
N ALA A 43 -14.38 -5.55 3.54
CA ALA A 43 -12.98 -5.56 3.16
C ALA A 43 -12.74 -4.57 2.01
N LEU A 44 -11.66 -3.78 2.13
CA LEU A 44 -11.09 -2.99 1.05
C LEU A 44 -9.79 -3.67 0.59
N VAL A 45 -9.73 -4.01 -0.70
CA VAL A 45 -8.63 -4.78 -1.29
C VAL A 45 -8.15 -4.07 -2.56
N ALA A 46 -6.84 -4.05 -2.78
CA ALA A 46 -6.24 -3.72 -4.06
C ALA A 46 -5.73 -5.00 -4.73
N VAL A 47 -5.78 -5.04 -6.05
CA VAL A 47 -5.32 -6.15 -6.89
C VAL A 47 -4.53 -5.57 -8.05
N GLY A 48 -3.37 -6.13 -8.38
CA GLY A 48 -2.54 -5.65 -9.49
C GLY A 48 -1.42 -6.60 -9.86
N ASP A 49 -0.70 -6.30 -10.94
CA ASP A 49 0.36 -7.14 -11.52
C ASP A 49 1.78 -6.73 -11.10
N GLU A 50 1.93 -5.73 -10.21
CA GLU A 50 3.21 -5.10 -9.84
C GLU A 50 3.99 -4.47 -11.02
N GLU A 51 3.38 -4.38 -12.21
CA GLU A 51 3.98 -3.80 -13.41
C GLU A 51 3.30 -2.50 -13.83
N SER A 52 1.99 -2.55 -14.12
CA SER A 52 1.26 -1.39 -14.64
C SER A 52 -0.24 -1.43 -14.44
N VAL A 53 -0.83 -2.54 -14.02
CA VAL A 53 -2.28 -2.70 -13.92
C VAL A 53 -2.68 -2.82 -12.46
N VAL A 54 -3.63 -1.97 -12.02
CA VAL A 54 -4.18 -2.02 -10.67
C VAL A 54 -5.69 -1.82 -10.69
N GLY A 55 -6.38 -2.48 -9.78
CA GLY A 55 -7.80 -2.32 -9.51
C GLY A 55 -8.06 -2.29 -8.01
N ILE A 56 -9.19 -1.68 -7.62
CA ILE A 56 -9.63 -1.60 -6.23
C ILE A 56 -11.01 -2.24 -6.08
N GLY A 57 -11.22 -2.94 -4.98
CA GLY A 57 -12.44 -3.69 -4.73
C GLY A 57 -12.93 -3.50 -3.30
N TYR A 58 -14.25 -3.44 -3.16
CA TYR A 58 -14.93 -3.37 -1.87
C TYR A 58 -15.91 -4.53 -1.75
N GLY A 59 -15.74 -5.35 -0.72
CA GLY A 59 -16.56 -6.53 -0.46
C GLY A 59 -17.26 -6.45 0.89
N LYS A 60 -18.44 -7.08 1.01
CA LYS A 60 -19.18 -7.24 2.26
C LYS A 60 -19.76 -8.64 2.38
N ALA A 61 -19.56 -9.29 3.52
CA ALA A 61 -20.12 -10.60 3.84
C ALA A 61 -20.38 -10.76 5.35
N ARG A 62 -20.85 -11.94 5.76
CA ARG A 62 -21.03 -12.30 7.18
C ARG A 62 -19.71 -12.74 7.83
N GLU A 63 -18.76 -13.20 7.03
CA GLU A 63 -17.45 -13.71 7.43
C GLU A 63 -16.34 -12.91 6.74
N VAL A 64 -15.14 -12.91 7.33
CA VAL A 64 -13.96 -12.21 6.79
C VAL A 64 -13.49 -12.77 5.44
N PRO A 65 -13.20 -14.08 5.27
CA PRO A 65 -12.71 -14.60 3.99
C PRO A 65 -13.70 -14.38 2.84
N LEU A 66 -15.00 -14.57 3.07
CA LEU A 66 -16.05 -14.29 2.09
C LEU A 66 -16.18 -12.79 1.74
N ALA A 67 -15.77 -11.89 2.64
CA ALA A 67 -15.73 -10.45 2.33
C ALA A 67 -14.52 -10.10 1.45
N ILE A 68 -13.37 -10.72 1.70
CA ILE A 68 -12.14 -10.55 0.91
C ILE A 68 -12.33 -11.09 -0.51
N GLN A 69 -12.83 -12.33 -0.67
CA GLN A 69 -13.10 -12.93 -1.99
C GLN A 69 -14.01 -12.04 -2.85
N LYS A 70 -15.10 -11.52 -2.28
CA LYS A 70 -15.99 -10.57 -2.97
C LYS A 70 -15.34 -9.24 -3.32
N ALA A 71 -14.38 -8.77 -2.51
CA ALA A 71 -13.60 -7.58 -2.83
C ALA A 71 -12.64 -7.84 -3.99
N VAL A 72 -11.93 -8.98 -3.99
CA VAL A 72 -11.04 -9.42 -5.08
C VAL A 72 -11.79 -9.57 -6.40
N GLU A 73 -12.94 -10.26 -6.41
CA GLU A 73 -13.80 -10.37 -7.60
C GLU A 73 -14.30 -9.02 -8.14
N ASN A 74 -14.46 -8.02 -7.26
CA ASN A 74 -14.83 -6.66 -7.64
C ASN A 74 -13.63 -5.91 -8.23
N ALA A 75 -12.45 -6.02 -7.60
CA ALA A 75 -11.21 -5.40 -8.08
C ALA A 75 -10.81 -5.91 -9.47
N ARG A 76 -10.88 -7.22 -9.71
CA ARG A 76 -10.58 -7.86 -11.02
C ARG A 76 -11.47 -7.39 -12.18
N LYS A 77 -12.62 -6.76 -11.90
CA LYS A 77 -13.52 -6.15 -12.91
C LYS A 77 -13.20 -4.68 -13.18
N ASN A 78 -12.45 -4.03 -12.30
CA ASN A 78 -12.14 -2.60 -12.31
C ASN A 78 -10.62 -2.37 -12.44
N LEU A 79 -9.96 -3.14 -13.30
CA LEU A 79 -8.52 -3.02 -13.58
C LEU A 79 -8.26 -1.86 -14.54
N ILE A 80 -7.30 -1.02 -14.17
CA ILE A 80 -6.89 0.20 -14.88
C ILE A 80 -5.38 0.15 -15.08
N ARG A 81 -4.90 0.46 -16.29
CA ARG A 81 -3.46 0.64 -16.54
C ARG A 81 -2.98 2.03 -16.08
N ILE A 82 -1.89 2.06 -15.32
CA ILE A 82 -1.20 3.28 -14.90
C ILE A 82 -0.31 3.81 -16.04
N PRO A 83 -0.41 5.09 -16.41
CA PRO A 83 0.61 5.76 -17.22
C PRO A 83 1.82 6.12 -16.33
N LYS A 84 2.90 5.35 -16.47
CA LYS A 84 4.19 5.55 -15.78
C LYS A 84 5.32 5.82 -16.77
N TYR A 85 6.40 6.45 -16.30
CA TYR A 85 7.65 6.66 -17.03
C TYR A 85 8.78 6.00 -16.22
N GLY A 86 9.35 4.92 -16.74
CA GLY A 86 10.21 4.03 -15.96
C GLY A 86 9.49 3.53 -14.70
N ASP A 87 10.08 3.81 -13.55
CA ASP A 87 9.60 3.40 -12.22
C ASP A 87 8.74 4.47 -11.50
N THR A 88 8.50 5.64 -12.11
CA THR A 88 7.75 6.76 -11.50
C THR A 88 6.57 7.26 -12.36
N ILE A 89 5.77 8.18 -11.84
CA ILE A 89 4.62 8.78 -12.53
C ILE A 89 5.05 9.90 -13.50
N THR A 90 4.26 10.17 -14.55
CA THR A 90 4.66 11.13 -15.59
C THR A 90 4.73 12.59 -15.12
N HIS A 91 3.83 13.01 -14.21
CA HIS A 91 3.82 14.37 -13.68
C HIS A 91 3.16 14.46 -12.32
N LYS A 92 3.37 15.60 -11.62
CA LYS A 92 2.73 15.87 -10.32
C LYS A 92 1.22 16.09 -10.50
N ILE A 93 0.40 15.38 -9.75
CA ILE A 93 -1.06 15.50 -9.79
C ILE A 93 -1.70 15.48 -8.39
N ILE A 94 -2.93 16.00 -8.28
CA ILE A 94 -3.71 15.97 -7.04
C ILE A 94 -5.01 15.20 -7.32
N GLY A 95 -5.05 13.95 -6.86
CA GLY A 95 -6.26 13.12 -6.86
C GLY A 95 -7.23 13.57 -5.78
N ARG A 96 -8.54 13.53 -6.05
CA ARG A 96 -9.59 14.04 -5.16
C ARG A 96 -10.80 13.11 -5.14
N TYR A 97 -11.23 12.71 -3.95
CA TYR A 97 -12.47 11.96 -3.75
C TYR A 97 -13.14 12.32 -2.42
N GLY A 98 -14.33 12.91 -2.49
CA GLY A 98 -15.02 13.45 -1.31
C GLY A 98 -14.16 14.50 -0.60
N ALA A 99 -13.93 14.31 0.71
CA ALA A 99 -13.02 15.15 1.52
C ALA A 99 -11.54 14.71 1.45
N GLY A 100 -11.20 13.67 0.67
CA GLY A 100 -9.84 13.14 0.55
C GLY A 100 -9.09 13.75 -0.63
N HIS A 101 -7.91 14.28 -0.36
CA HIS A 101 -6.97 14.77 -1.37
C HIS A 101 -5.66 13.99 -1.23
N VAL A 102 -5.15 13.47 -2.34
CA VAL A 102 -3.85 12.80 -2.39
C VAL A 102 -2.99 13.54 -3.40
N VAL A 103 -1.92 14.17 -2.93
CA VAL A 103 -0.88 14.74 -3.78
C VAL A 103 0.05 13.61 -4.17
N LEU A 104 0.21 13.40 -5.48
CA LEU A 104 1.15 12.46 -6.08
C LEU A 104 2.25 13.28 -6.76
N ARG A 105 3.52 13.05 -6.43
CA ARG A 105 4.67 13.74 -7.03
C ARG A 105 5.71 12.72 -7.51
N PRO A 106 6.20 12.80 -8.76
CA PRO A 106 7.30 11.95 -9.23
C PRO A 106 8.54 12.17 -8.36
N ALA A 107 9.35 11.13 -8.27
CA ALA A 107 10.56 11.08 -7.47
C ALA A 107 11.75 10.60 -8.31
N SER A 108 12.96 10.89 -7.84
CA SER A 108 14.19 10.37 -8.45
C SER A 108 14.30 8.85 -8.21
N PRO A 109 15.00 8.11 -9.10
CA PRO A 109 15.24 6.68 -8.90
C PRO A 109 15.84 6.36 -7.52
N GLY A 110 15.33 5.33 -6.86
CA GLY A 110 15.81 4.90 -5.53
C GLY A 110 15.25 5.69 -4.34
N THR A 111 14.21 6.50 -4.53
CA THR A 111 13.44 7.15 -3.45
C THR A 111 12.51 6.16 -2.72
N GLY A 112 12.00 5.15 -3.44
CA GLY A 112 11.00 4.23 -2.95
C GLY A 112 9.58 4.83 -2.85
N VAL A 113 8.63 4.00 -2.39
CA VAL A 113 7.21 4.38 -2.27
C VAL A 113 6.95 5.05 -0.93
N ILE A 114 7.04 6.38 -0.88
CA ILE A 114 6.71 7.17 0.32
C ILE A 114 5.22 7.53 0.29
N ALA A 115 4.41 6.62 0.86
CA ALA A 115 2.95 6.74 0.88
C ALA A 115 2.31 6.15 2.15
N GLY A 116 1.13 6.67 2.50
CA GLY A 116 0.29 6.11 3.58
C GLY A 116 -0.33 4.78 3.17
N GLY A 117 -0.61 3.89 4.12
CA GLY A 117 -0.87 2.44 3.89
C GLY A 117 -1.76 2.09 2.69
N GLY A 118 -2.97 2.64 2.61
CA GLY A 118 -3.88 2.36 1.48
C GLY A 118 -3.42 2.95 0.14
N VAL A 119 -2.69 4.07 0.15
CA VAL A 119 -2.10 4.67 -1.06
C VAL A 119 -0.89 3.85 -1.52
N ARG A 120 -0.04 3.41 -0.58
CA ARG A 120 1.12 2.55 -0.82
C ARG A 120 0.71 1.24 -1.49
N ALA A 121 -0.28 0.53 -0.95
CA ALA A 121 -0.75 -0.74 -1.50
C ALA A 121 -1.25 -0.64 -2.96
N VAL A 122 -1.82 0.50 -3.37
CA VAL A 122 -2.26 0.74 -4.77
C VAL A 122 -1.07 1.04 -5.69
N LEU A 123 -0.08 1.78 -5.22
CA LEU A 123 1.07 2.20 -6.02
C LEU A 123 2.09 1.07 -6.23
N GLU A 124 2.35 0.28 -5.19
CA GLU A 124 3.22 -0.91 -5.26
C GLU A 124 2.63 -1.95 -6.23
N LEU A 125 1.36 -2.33 -6.05
CA LEU A 125 0.67 -3.26 -6.97
C LEU A 125 0.47 -2.71 -8.39
N GLY A 126 0.57 -1.39 -8.58
CA GLY A 126 0.55 -0.73 -9.89
C GLY A 126 1.93 -0.56 -10.53
N GLY A 127 2.99 -1.12 -9.92
CA GLY A 127 4.35 -1.09 -10.44
C GLY A 127 5.03 0.29 -10.43
N VAL A 128 4.62 1.18 -9.52
CA VAL A 128 5.31 2.44 -9.24
C VAL A 128 6.24 2.22 -8.06
N ARG A 129 7.55 2.31 -8.28
CA ARG A 129 8.57 2.08 -7.23
C ARG A 129 9.03 3.38 -6.58
N ASP A 130 9.10 4.48 -7.34
CA ASP A 130 9.62 5.76 -6.88
C ASP A 130 8.55 6.84 -6.89
N ILE A 131 8.03 7.21 -5.71
CA ILE A 131 6.98 8.24 -5.62
C ILE A 131 6.89 8.89 -4.24
N LEU A 132 6.75 10.23 -4.24
CA LEU A 132 6.45 11.01 -3.05
C LEU A 132 4.96 11.33 -3.01
N THR A 133 4.27 10.95 -1.93
CA THR A 133 2.84 11.25 -1.77
C THR A 133 2.53 11.93 -0.44
N LYS A 134 1.45 12.72 -0.43
CA LYS A 134 0.89 13.27 0.81
C LYS A 134 -0.63 13.25 0.77
N SER A 135 -1.22 12.63 1.78
CA SER A 135 -2.65 12.76 2.10
C SER A 135 -2.93 14.10 2.78
N VAL A 136 -4.00 14.77 2.34
CA VAL A 136 -4.50 16.04 2.87
C VAL A 136 -6.02 15.95 3.03
N GLY A 137 -6.54 16.41 4.16
CA GLY A 137 -7.95 16.26 4.52
C GLY A 137 -8.21 14.97 5.32
N THR A 138 -9.16 14.14 4.87
CA THR A 138 -9.56 12.91 5.59
C THR A 138 -8.51 11.79 5.51
N GLN A 139 -8.40 11.00 6.58
CA GLN A 139 -7.55 9.81 6.65
C GLN A 139 -8.31 8.49 6.37
N ASN A 140 -9.59 8.55 6.02
CA ASN A 140 -10.39 7.35 5.70
C ASN A 140 -9.80 6.58 4.50
N PRO A 141 -9.35 5.31 4.64
CA PRO A 141 -8.71 4.55 3.57
C PRO A 141 -9.58 4.40 2.32
N ILE A 142 -10.91 4.25 2.46
CA ILE A 142 -11.83 4.18 1.31
C ILE A 142 -11.77 5.45 0.45
N ASN A 143 -11.65 6.63 1.07
CA ASN A 143 -11.56 7.90 0.35
C ASN A 143 -10.15 8.14 -0.21
N LEU A 144 -9.11 7.78 0.56
CA LEU A 144 -7.71 7.87 0.12
C LEU A 144 -7.47 7.02 -1.14
N VAL A 145 -7.84 5.74 -1.11
CA VAL A 145 -7.66 4.79 -2.22
C VAL A 145 -8.39 5.24 -3.48
N LYS A 146 -9.61 5.77 -3.34
CA LYS A 146 -10.38 6.33 -4.47
C LYS A 146 -9.80 7.65 -4.98
N ALA A 147 -9.26 8.50 -4.11
CA ALA A 147 -8.57 9.72 -4.51
C ALA A 147 -7.26 9.39 -5.25
N THR A 148 -6.52 8.36 -4.85
CA THR A 148 -5.34 7.87 -5.59
C THR A 148 -5.72 7.39 -6.98
N MET A 149 -6.78 6.59 -7.11
CA MET A 149 -7.27 6.14 -8.43
C MET A 149 -7.73 7.31 -9.32
N ASP A 150 -8.42 8.30 -8.75
CA ASP A 150 -8.77 9.55 -9.45
C ASP A 150 -7.53 10.35 -9.90
N GLY A 151 -6.45 10.32 -9.11
CA GLY A 151 -5.15 10.87 -9.52
C GLY A 151 -4.53 10.11 -10.68
N ILE A 152 -4.48 8.78 -10.60
CA ILE A 152 -3.95 7.89 -11.65
C ILE A 152 -4.70 8.05 -12.97
N ILE A 153 -6.04 8.04 -12.94
CA ILE A 153 -6.89 8.20 -14.14
C ILE A 153 -6.65 9.54 -14.86
N ARG A 154 -6.26 10.58 -14.13
CA ARG A 154 -6.02 11.93 -14.70
C ARG A 154 -4.58 12.15 -15.15
N LEU A 155 -3.66 11.24 -14.86
CA LEU A 155 -2.32 11.28 -15.45
C LEU A 155 -2.42 11.18 -16.98
N ARG A 156 -1.42 11.72 -17.66
CA ARG A 156 -1.31 11.78 -19.12
C ARG A 156 0.11 11.40 -19.48
N ARG A 157 0.28 10.66 -20.55
CA ARG A 157 1.61 10.39 -21.11
C ARG A 157 2.05 11.55 -22.03
N PRO A 158 3.34 11.71 -22.32
CA PRO A 158 3.83 12.74 -23.24
C PRO A 158 3.18 12.65 -24.63
N GLU A 159 2.94 11.44 -25.12
CA GLU A 159 2.33 11.17 -26.44
C GLU A 159 0.90 11.71 -26.48
N ASP A 160 0.08 11.43 -25.46
CA ASP A 160 -1.28 11.97 -25.32
C ASP A 160 -1.32 13.50 -25.35
N VAL A 161 -0.25 14.16 -24.89
CA VAL A 161 -0.16 15.63 -24.80
C VAL A 161 0.35 16.22 -26.12
N ALA A 162 1.24 15.53 -26.81
CA ALA A 162 1.72 15.87 -28.15
C ALA A 162 0.57 15.87 -29.17
N GLU A 163 -0.21 14.79 -29.23
CA GLU A 163 -1.38 14.67 -30.12
C GLU A 163 -2.41 15.80 -29.90
N LEU A 164 -2.68 16.15 -28.63
CA LEU A 164 -3.64 17.21 -28.29
C LEU A 164 -3.16 18.63 -28.60
N ARG A 165 -1.84 18.83 -28.71
CA ARG A 165 -1.23 20.12 -29.02
C ARG A 165 -0.86 20.26 -30.49
N GLY A 166 -0.85 19.16 -31.25
CA GLY A 166 -0.33 19.13 -32.62
C GLY A 166 1.19 19.38 -32.69
N LEU A 167 1.91 19.03 -31.62
CA LEU A 167 3.37 19.17 -31.50
C LEU A 167 4.02 17.78 -31.54
N THR A 168 5.32 17.74 -31.81
CA THR A 168 6.13 16.52 -31.66
C THR A 168 6.38 16.19 -30.18
N ILE A 169 6.75 14.94 -29.90
CA ILE A 169 7.04 14.49 -28.52
C ILE A 169 8.23 15.27 -27.94
N THR A 170 9.26 15.53 -28.74
CA THR A 170 10.47 16.24 -28.33
C THR A 170 10.17 17.68 -27.91
N GLU A 171 9.36 18.41 -28.70
CA GLU A 171 8.93 19.78 -28.39
C GLU A 171 8.09 19.86 -27.09
N VAL A 172 7.31 18.81 -26.79
CA VAL A 172 6.50 18.73 -25.55
C VAL A 172 7.36 18.45 -24.32
N LEU A 173 8.42 17.65 -24.47
CA LEU A 173 9.38 17.37 -23.41
C LEU A 173 10.43 18.49 -23.24
N GLY A 174 10.65 19.30 -24.29
CA GLY A 174 11.60 20.42 -24.30
C GLY A 174 13.05 20.03 -24.56
N ILE A 175 13.31 18.76 -24.90
CA ILE A 175 14.67 18.19 -25.01
C ILE A 175 15.49 18.86 -26.11
N ASP A 176 14.85 19.39 -27.16
CA ASP A 176 15.52 20.09 -28.26
C ASP A 176 16.40 21.25 -27.77
N LYS A 177 15.99 21.93 -26.68
CA LYS A 177 16.75 23.06 -26.10
C LYS A 177 17.96 22.65 -25.26
N GLU A 178 18.00 21.40 -24.82
CA GLU A 178 19.14 20.84 -24.08
C GLU A 178 20.13 20.21 -25.07
N ALA A 179 19.63 19.54 -26.13
CA ALA A 179 20.46 19.03 -27.22
C ALA A 179 21.14 20.16 -28.03
N GLU A 180 20.46 21.27 -28.33
CA GLU A 180 21.08 22.45 -28.95
C GLU A 180 22.13 23.11 -28.03
N ALA A 181 21.99 22.99 -26.70
CA ALA A 181 22.94 23.54 -25.73
C ALA A 181 24.20 22.68 -25.57
N GLU A 182 24.09 21.35 -25.61
CA GLU A 182 25.24 20.45 -25.62
C GLU A 182 26.01 20.52 -26.96
N ALA A 183 25.31 20.60 -28.10
CA ALA A 183 25.94 20.80 -29.41
C ALA A 183 26.73 22.12 -29.50
N ALA A 184 26.20 23.22 -28.94
CA ALA A 184 26.90 24.51 -28.86
C ALA A 184 28.12 24.48 -27.93
N ALA A 185 28.17 23.56 -26.94
CA ALA A 185 29.33 23.35 -26.09
C ALA A 185 30.44 22.58 -26.82
N GLU A 186 30.11 21.57 -27.63
CA GLU A 186 31.09 20.84 -28.43
C GLU A 186 31.74 21.72 -29.51
N GLU A 187 30.97 22.53 -30.25
CA GLU A 187 31.50 23.44 -31.28
C GLU A 187 32.53 24.44 -30.72
N ALA A 188 32.34 24.92 -29.48
CA ALA A 188 33.27 25.85 -28.83
C ALA A 188 34.65 25.24 -28.53
N THR A 189 34.75 23.90 -28.41
CA THR A 189 36.01 23.19 -28.16
C THR A 189 36.83 22.89 -29.42
N SER A 190 36.25 23.06 -30.62
CA SER A 190 36.89 22.67 -31.88
C SER A 190 37.73 23.77 -32.55
N ASN A 191 37.48 25.04 -32.22
CA ASN A 191 38.11 26.20 -32.88
C ASN A 191 39.13 26.93 -31.99
N GLY A 192 40.27 26.28 -31.74
CA GLY A 192 41.40 26.89 -31.05
C GLY A 192 42.69 26.08 -31.11
N ASN A 193 43.48 26.23 -32.18
CA ASN A 193 44.79 25.58 -32.31
C ASN A 193 45.92 26.61 -32.50
N GLY A 194 47.02 26.45 -31.76
CA GLY A 194 48.30 27.12 -32.06
C GLY A 194 49.17 27.48 -30.85
N GLY A 195 49.86 26.50 -30.24
CA GLY A 195 50.97 26.79 -29.30
C GLY A 195 51.37 25.68 -28.31
N ALA A 196 52.24 24.75 -28.73
CA ALA A 196 53.03 23.90 -27.82
C ALA A 196 54.29 24.66 -27.33
N PRO A 197 54.99 24.28 -26.24
CA PRO A 197 55.68 22.98 -26.04
C PRO A 197 55.22 22.21 -24.77
N GLU A 198 55.17 20.87 -24.73
CA GLU A 198 56.26 19.87 -24.63
C GLU A 198 56.89 19.73 -23.21
N THR A 199 56.53 18.68 -22.45
CA THR A 199 57.52 17.77 -21.81
C THR A 199 56.93 16.46 -21.26
N ALA A 200 57.46 15.34 -21.77
CA ALA A 200 57.75 14.03 -21.15
C ALA A 200 56.95 13.42 -19.96
N ALA A 201 56.17 12.37 -20.28
CA ALA A 201 56.39 10.93 -19.93
C ALA A 201 56.42 10.42 -18.44
N PRO A 202 56.11 9.11 -18.19
CA PRO A 202 55.50 8.66 -16.93
C PRO A 202 56.20 7.49 -16.17
N GLU A 203 55.49 6.97 -15.16
CA GLU A 203 55.62 5.66 -14.46
C GLU A 203 56.79 5.40 -13.48
N ALA A 204 56.42 4.96 -12.26
CA ALA A 204 57.22 4.08 -11.40
C ALA A 204 56.32 3.27 -10.44
N THR A 205 56.59 1.97 -10.34
CA THR A 205 55.76 0.93 -9.69
C THR A 205 56.21 0.66 -8.23
N ALA A 206 55.34 0.07 -7.41
CA ALA A 206 55.72 -0.56 -6.13
C ALA A 206 56.61 -1.82 -6.37
N PRO A 207 57.41 -2.26 -5.36
CA PRO A 207 56.97 -3.46 -4.62
C PRO A 207 57.43 -3.62 -3.14
N GLU A 208 56.63 -4.39 -2.40
CA GLU A 208 56.88 -5.46 -1.39
C GLU A 208 58.19 -5.59 -0.55
N ALA A 209 58.00 -5.90 0.76
CA ALA A 209 58.49 -7.09 1.51
C ALA A 209 59.33 -6.94 2.82
N ALA A 210 58.97 -7.80 3.80
CA ALA A 210 59.78 -8.50 4.84
C ALA A 210 60.15 -7.88 6.23
N GLU A 211 59.66 -8.57 7.29
CA GLU A 211 60.32 -9.08 8.55
C GLU A 211 61.29 -8.22 9.42
N ALA A 212 61.41 -8.37 10.76
CA ALA A 212 60.71 -9.14 11.82
C ALA A 212 61.18 -8.71 13.26
N THR A 213 60.62 -9.36 14.31
CA THR A 213 61.06 -9.42 15.76
C THR A 213 60.75 -8.20 16.67
N GLY A 214 60.36 -8.35 17.95
CA GLY A 214 59.93 -9.52 18.75
C GLY A 214 59.74 -9.23 20.27
N THR A 215 58.87 -10.01 20.96
CA THR A 215 58.80 -10.32 22.45
C THR A 215 58.67 -9.13 23.47
N THR A 216 58.01 -9.17 24.65
CA THR A 216 57.50 -10.22 25.58
C THR A 216 56.31 -9.68 26.45
N GLU A 217 55.69 -10.56 27.25
CA GLU A 217 54.68 -10.49 28.36
C GLU A 217 54.56 -9.16 29.20
N GLU A 218 53.51 -8.85 29.98
CA GLU A 218 52.63 -9.68 30.85
C GLU A 218 51.16 -9.19 30.96
N THR A 219 50.28 -10.03 31.54
CA THR A 219 48.97 -9.70 32.15
C THR A 219 48.91 -10.41 33.52
N PRO A 220 48.18 -9.92 34.56
CA PRO A 220 46.79 -10.37 34.74
C PRO A 220 45.80 -9.48 35.57
N ALA A 221 44.50 -9.75 35.36
CA ALA A 221 43.38 -9.86 36.32
C ALA A 221 42.85 -8.68 37.21
N ASP A 222 41.54 -8.43 37.04
CA ASP A 222 40.46 -8.28 38.03
C ASP A 222 40.62 -7.48 39.34
N ILE A 223 39.75 -6.45 39.54
CA ILE A 223 38.61 -6.51 40.48
C ILE A 223 37.64 -5.31 40.36
N ALA A 224 36.35 -5.59 40.63
CA ALA A 224 35.35 -4.76 41.35
C ALA A 224 34.03 -4.44 40.60
N ALA A 225 32.93 -5.01 41.11
CA ALA A 225 31.55 -4.57 40.91
C ALA A 225 30.94 -4.20 42.28
N VAL A 226 30.16 -3.12 42.38
CA VAL A 226 29.24 -2.79 43.50
C VAL A 226 28.02 -2.00 42.98
N GLU A 227 26.86 -2.23 43.59
CA GLU A 227 25.49 -1.78 43.22
C GLU A 227 24.99 -0.46 43.87
N GLU A 228 23.86 0.05 43.34
CA GLU A 228 22.74 0.79 43.98
C GLU A 228 22.99 2.14 44.74
N LYS A 229 22.03 3.07 44.94
CA LYS A 229 20.54 3.05 44.91
C LYS A 229 19.89 4.46 44.75
N ALA A 230 18.59 4.49 44.41
CA ALA A 230 17.57 5.56 44.66
C ALA A 230 17.72 6.90 43.86
N ALA A 231 16.70 7.69 43.48
CA ALA A 231 15.22 7.70 43.64
C ALA A 231 14.61 8.77 42.66
N GLU A 232 13.30 8.94 42.34
CA GLU A 232 12.06 8.13 42.41
C GLU A 232 10.87 8.94 41.77
N ASP A 233 9.68 8.31 41.62
CA ASP A 233 8.31 8.89 41.48
C ASP A 233 7.78 9.56 40.17
N THR A 234 6.80 8.93 39.48
CA THR A 234 5.37 9.35 39.48
C THR A 234 4.44 8.54 38.54
N ALA A 235 3.29 8.09 39.09
CA ALA A 235 2.02 7.62 38.46
C ALA A 235 2.10 6.56 37.33
N ASP A 236 1.63 5.31 37.47
CA ASP A 236 0.36 4.75 37.97
C ASP A 236 -0.89 5.00 37.08
N THR A 237 -1.35 3.92 36.42
CA THR A 237 -2.76 3.58 36.10
C THR A 237 -2.76 2.15 35.52
N PRO A 238 -3.21 1.11 36.25
CA PRO A 238 -3.35 -0.23 35.69
C PRO A 238 -4.63 -0.38 34.84
N ALA A 239 -4.56 -1.20 33.79
CA ALA A 239 -5.72 -1.56 32.99
C ALA A 239 -6.60 -2.61 33.71
N PRO A 240 -7.94 -2.59 33.54
CA PRO A 240 -8.81 -3.60 34.14
C PRO A 240 -8.74 -4.94 33.38
N GLU A 241 -8.55 -6.02 34.12
CA GLU A 241 -8.66 -7.40 33.60
C GLU A 241 -10.12 -7.77 33.27
N PRO A 242 -10.36 -8.62 32.26
CA PRO A 242 -11.70 -9.08 31.92
C PRO A 242 -12.20 -10.13 32.91
N THR A 243 -13.30 -9.83 33.61
CA THR A 243 -13.98 -10.81 34.48
C THR A 243 -14.71 -11.85 33.63
N GLU A 244 -14.38 -13.13 33.80
CA GLU A 244 -15.14 -14.24 33.22
C GLU A 244 -16.51 -14.37 33.94
N PRO A 245 -17.65 -14.47 33.22
CA PRO A 245 -18.92 -14.83 33.83
C PRO A 245 -18.96 -16.35 34.11
N ALA A 246 -19.48 -16.72 35.28
CA ALA A 246 -19.46 -18.09 35.79
C ALA A 246 -20.25 -19.08 34.92
N ALA A 247 -19.65 -20.23 34.64
CA ALA A 247 -20.35 -21.40 34.13
C ALA A 247 -21.07 -22.12 35.28
N SER A 248 -22.37 -21.85 35.44
CA SER A 248 -23.29 -22.70 36.25
C SER A 248 -24.78 -22.38 36.07
N GLU A 249 -25.16 -21.21 35.54
CA GLU A 249 -26.59 -20.84 35.42
C GLU A 249 -27.29 -21.36 34.14
N VAL A 250 -26.56 -21.92 33.16
CA VAL A 250 -27.12 -22.42 31.90
C VAL A 250 -27.62 -23.88 31.98
N GLU A 251 -27.12 -24.68 32.93
CA GLU A 251 -27.52 -26.10 33.07
C GLU A 251 -28.88 -26.27 33.79
N ALA A 252 -29.35 -25.24 34.49
CA ALA A 252 -30.64 -25.29 35.21
C ALA A 252 -31.86 -25.00 34.31
N GLU A 253 -31.71 -24.21 33.25
CA GLU A 253 -32.82 -23.80 32.38
C GLU A 253 -33.16 -24.88 31.35
N VAL A 254 -32.16 -25.58 30.80
CA VAL A 254 -32.37 -26.66 29.80
C VAL A 254 -33.10 -27.87 30.40
N ALA A 255 -32.81 -28.22 31.66
CA ALA A 255 -33.47 -29.32 32.36
C ALA A 255 -34.96 -29.05 32.67
N ALA A 256 -35.41 -27.79 32.65
CA ALA A 256 -36.79 -27.42 32.89
C ALA A 256 -37.67 -27.50 31.63
N GLU A 257 -37.09 -27.43 30.43
CA GLU A 257 -37.82 -27.46 29.15
C GLU A 257 -38.09 -28.90 28.68
N GLU A 258 -37.16 -29.84 28.86
CA GLU A 258 -37.40 -31.27 28.54
C GLU A 258 -38.52 -31.89 29.40
N ALA A 259 -38.61 -31.51 30.68
CA ALA A 259 -39.65 -32.01 31.59
C ALA A 259 -41.08 -31.55 31.24
N GLN A 260 -41.25 -30.48 30.45
CA GLN A 260 -42.57 -30.01 29.99
C GLN A 260 -42.99 -30.61 28.64
N ALA A 261 -42.05 -31.23 27.92
CA ALA A 261 -42.33 -31.90 26.64
C ALA A 261 -43.00 -33.27 26.84
N GLU A 262 -42.57 -34.07 27.84
CA GLU A 262 -43.16 -35.39 28.09
C GLU A 262 -44.60 -35.32 28.62
N VAL A 263 -44.93 -34.32 29.46
CA VAL A 263 -46.28 -34.19 30.04
C VAL A 263 -47.36 -33.84 29.00
N ASN A 264 -46.99 -33.23 27.87
CA ASN A 264 -47.92 -32.93 26.77
C ASN A 264 -48.10 -34.08 25.77
N ALA A 265 -47.43 -35.22 25.96
CA ALA A 265 -47.54 -36.37 25.06
C ALA A 265 -48.63 -37.39 25.45
N GLU A 266 -49.28 -37.22 26.61
CA GLU A 266 -50.13 -38.26 27.22
C GLU A 266 -51.54 -37.74 27.61
N GLU A 267 -52.31 -37.27 26.62
CA GLU A 267 -53.79 -37.27 26.68
C GLU A 267 -54.37 -37.96 25.43
N PRO A 268 -55.39 -38.83 25.57
CA PRO A 268 -55.69 -39.83 24.54
C PRO A 268 -56.62 -39.32 23.43
N ALA A 269 -56.45 -39.89 22.24
CA ALA A 269 -57.37 -39.71 21.13
C ALA A 269 -58.76 -40.31 21.46
N ALA A 270 -59.77 -39.46 21.61
CA ALA A 270 -61.15 -39.89 21.70
C ALA A 270 -61.67 -40.32 20.32
N GLU A 271 -61.80 -41.63 20.11
CA GLU A 271 -62.43 -42.19 18.91
C GLU A 271 -63.94 -41.87 18.89
N GLY A 272 -64.36 -41.07 17.90
CA GLY A 272 -65.76 -40.76 17.65
C GLY A 272 -66.38 -41.68 16.61
N GLU A 273 -66.66 -42.94 16.96
CA GLU A 273 -67.59 -43.78 16.19
C GLU A 273 -69.04 -43.57 16.67
N ALA A 274 -69.91 -42.99 15.82
CA ALA A 274 -71.34 -43.33 15.74
C ALA A 274 -72.03 -42.66 14.54
N SER A 275 -72.54 -43.51 13.64
CA SER A 275 -73.68 -43.38 12.70
C SER A 275 -74.47 -42.07 12.64
#